data_AF-A0A6G4VFU8-F1
#
_entry.id   AF-A0A6G4VFU8-F1
#
_cell.length_a   1.000
_cell.length_b   1.000
_cell.length_c   1.000
_cell.angle_alpha   90.00
_cell.angle_beta   90.00
_cell.angle_gamma   90.00
#
_symmetry.space_group_name_H-M   'P 1'
#
loop_
_entity.id
_entity.type
_entity.pdbx_description
1 polymer ?
#
loop_
_entity_poly.entity_id
_entity_poly.type
_entity_poly.pdbx_seq_one_letter_code
_entity_poly.pdbx_strand_id
1 'polypeptide(L)'
;MLEEALMTLSATGGLAVVQAAGTDAWSGFRQAAARWFGRGDAGEEDTALARLDATDAAVRSAGSGEVTHRRRELAAEWQARFLNLLEELPLPERERAGEELQRILDSHLRDFPGSVTAGQRGVAAGRDISISAEGGSLAAAEVHGNVNFNPPPPAGPNRG
;
A
#
# COMPACT_ATOMS: atom_id res chain seq x y z
N MET A 1 17.23 -12.88 -2.01
CA MET A 1 16.74 -12.05 -3.14
C MET A 1 15.30 -12.32 -3.54
N LEU A 2 14.90 -13.52 -4.00
CA LEU A 2 13.50 -13.76 -4.44
C LEU A 2 12.48 -13.64 -3.29
N GLU A 3 12.75 -14.24 -2.13
CA GLU A 3 11.87 -14.14 -0.94
C GLU A 3 11.70 -12.69 -0.44
N GLU A 4 12.80 -11.91 -0.42
CA GLU A 4 12.75 -10.49 -0.06
C GLU A 4 11.93 -9.66 -1.06
N ALA A 5 12.01 -9.98 -2.34
CA ALA A 5 11.18 -9.36 -3.37
C ALA A 5 9.69 -9.70 -3.18
N LEU A 6 9.36 -10.95 -2.87
CA LEU A 6 7.98 -11.37 -2.60
C LEU A 6 7.43 -10.74 -1.33
N MET A 7 8.23 -10.63 -0.26
CA MET A 7 7.84 -9.91 0.95
C MET A 7 7.53 -8.44 0.66
N THR A 8 8.39 -7.77 -0.10
CA THR A 8 8.20 -6.36 -0.49
C THR A 8 6.96 -6.17 -1.35
N LEU A 9 6.76 -7.05 -2.33
CA LEU A 9 5.60 -7.03 -3.21
C LEU A 9 4.30 -7.27 -2.44
N SER A 10 4.30 -8.24 -1.52
CA SER A 10 3.14 -8.55 -0.68
C SER A 10 2.81 -7.40 0.27
N ALA A 11 3.82 -6.76 0.86
CA ALA A 11 3.62 -5.56 1.69
C ALA A 11 3.02 -4.40 0.88
N THR A 12 3.51 -4.20 -0.34
CA THR A 12 2.97 -3.19 -1.27
C THR A 12 1.52 -3.52 -1.64
N GLY A 13 1.21 -4.80 -1.90
CA GLY A 13 -0.15 -5.27 -2.15
C GLY A 13 -1.10 -5.02 -0.98
N GLY A 14 -0.67 -5.32 0.25
CA GLY A 14 -1.45 -5.05 1.46
C GLY A 14 -1.75 -3.57 1.64
N LEU A 15 -0.77 -2.69 1.40
CA LEU A 15 -0.98 -1.24 1.41
C LEU A 15 -1.95 -0.79 0.32
N ALA A 16 -1.81 -1.31 -0.91
CA ALA A 16 -2.69 -0.95 -2.01
C ALA A 16 -4.16 -1.27 -1.71
N VAL A 17 -4.46 -2.41 -1.07
CA VAL A 17 -5.82 -2.76 -0.65
C VAL A 17 -6.41 -1.69 0.26
N VAL A 18 -5.70 -1.28 1.31
CA VAL A 18 -6.24 -0.34 2.30
C VAL A 18 -6.23 1.11 1.85
N GLN A 19 -5.39 1.47 0.87
CA GLN A 19 -5.39 2.79 0.23
C GLN A 19 -6.53 2.91 -0.79
N ALA A 20 -6.80 1.85 -1.55
CA ALA A 20 -7.91 1.80 -2.49
C ALA A 20 -9.26 1.75 -1.75
N ALA A 21 -9.34 1.00 -0.65
CA ALA A 21 -10.55 0.87 0.17
C ALA A 21 -11.09 2.22 0.64
N GLY A 22 -12.39 2.43 0.43
CA GLY A 22 -13.08 3.68 0.71
C GLY A 22 -12.95 4.75 -0.37
N THR A 23 -12.23 4.50 -1.47
CA THR A 23 -12.03 5.45 -2.58
C THR A 23 -12.76 5.01 -3.85
N ASP A 24 -12.86 5.90 -4.83
CA ASP A 24 -13.46 5.59 -6.14
C ASP A 24 -12.65 4.56 -6.94
N ALA A 25 -11.33 4.48 -6.70
CA ALA A 25 -10.44 3.51 -7.34
C ALA A 25 -10.65 2.06 -6.84
N TRP A 26 -11.41 1.88 -5.75
CA TRP A 26 -11.65 0.58 -5.12
C TRP A 26 -12.24 -0.45 -6.09
N SER A 27 -13.25 -0.08 -6.89
CA SER A 27 -13.98 -1.04 -7.72
C SER A 27 -13.07 -1.72 -8.75
N GLY A 28 -12.19 -0.96 -9.40
CA GLY A 28 -11.24 -1.50 -10.39
C GLY A 28 -10.19 -2.40 -9.72
N PHE A 29 -9.57 -1.89 -8.66
CA PHE A 29 -8.53 -2.63 -7.95
C PHE A 29 -9.06 -3.92 -7.31
N ARG A 30 -10.25 -3.87 -6.68
CA ARG A 30 -10.90 -5.03 -6.06
C ARG A 30 -11.10 -6.17 -7.05
N GLN A 31 -11.60 -5.87 -8.24
CA GLN A 31 -11.83 -6.90 -9.27
C GLN A 31 -10.51 -7.49 -9.79
N ALA A 32 -9.49 -6.64 -10.02
CA ALA A 32 -8.18 -7.11 -10.45
C ALA A 32 -7.51 -8.01 -9.40
N ALA A 33 -7.56 -7.60 -8.12
CA ALA A 33 -7.01 -8.37 -7.01
C ALA A 33 -7.75 -9.70 -6.82
N ALA A 34 -9.08 -9.71 -6.89
CA ALA A 34 -9.85 -10.94 -6.74
C ALA A 34 -9.56 -11.96 -7.85
N ARG A 35 -9.49 -11.53 -9.11
CA ARG A 35 -9.09 -12.39 -10.23
C ARG A 35 -7.69 -12.94 -10.06
N TRP A 36 -6.78 -12.11 -9.54
CA TRP A 36 -5.41 -12.53 -9.24
C TRP A 36 -5.37 -13.61 -8.14
N PHE A 37 -6.17 -13.47 -7.07
CA PHE A 37 -6.30 -14.50 -6.04
C PHE A 37 -6.97 -15.78 -6.58
N GLY A 38 -8.01 -15.63 -7.41
CA GLY A 38 -8.75 -16.75 -7.97
C GLY A 38 -7.95 -17.58 -8.96
N ARG A 39 -6.96 -16.99 -9.66
CA ARG A 39 -6.12 -17.67 -10.66
C ARG A 39 -6.92 -18.42 -11.74
N GLY A 40 -8.16 -17.99 -12.01
CA GLY A 40 -9.10 -18.64 -12.94
C GLY A 40 -10.10 -19.60 -12.28
N ASP A 41 -10.01 -19.84 -10.98
CA ASP A 41 -11.03 -20.51 -10.18
C ASP A 41 -12.07 -19.49 -9.67
N ALA A 42 -13.33 -19.71 -10.04
CA ALA A 42 -14.42 -18.81 -9.70
C ALA A 42 -14.78 -18.82 -8.20
N GLY A 43 -14.60 -19.95 -7.51
CA GLY A 43 -14.89 -20.06 -6.08
C GLY A 43 -13.86 -19.34 -5.23
N GLU A 44 -12.58 -19.41 -5.62
CA GLU A 44 -11.50 -18.65 -5.00
C GLU A 44 -11.62 -17.15 -5.31
N GLU A 45 -12.02 -16.77 -6.54
CA GLU A 45 -12.30 -15.38 -6.89
C GLU A 45 -13.44 -14.79 -6.03
N ASP A 46 -14.56 -15.50 -5.90
CA ASP A 46 -15.70 -15.06 -5.07
C ASP A 46 -15.32 -14.95 -3.59
N THR A 47 -14.51 -15.89 -3.09
CA THR A 47 -13.99 -15.85 -1.72
C THR A 47 -13.09 -14.64 -1.50
N ALA A 48 -12.22 -14.32 -2.47
CA ALA A 48 -11.38 -13.15 -2.43
C ALA A 48 -12.21 -11.85 -2.49
N LEU A 49 -13.22 -11.79 -3.36
CA LEU A 49 -14.14 -10.64 -3.47
C LEU A 49 -14.84 -10.36 -2.14
N ALA A 50 -15.39 -11.39 -1.49
CA ALA A 50 -16.08 -11.24 -0.22
C ALA A 50 -15.15 -10.70 0.90
N ARG A 51 -13.90 -11.16 0.94
CA ARG A 51 -12.90 -10.66 1.90
C ARG A 51 -12.50 -9.21 1.61
N LEU A 52 -12.36 -8.85 0.34
CA LEU A 52 -12.08 -7.48 -0.08
C LEU A 52 -13.26 -6.57 0.30
N ASP A 53 -14.51 -6.98 0.07
CA ASP A 53 -15.69 -6.22 0.48
C ASP A 53 -15.76 -5.98 1.99
N ALA A 54 -15.45 -7.01 2.79
CA ALA A 54 -15.38 -6.88 4.23
C ALA A 54 -14.29 -5.87 4.67
N THR A 55 -13.17 -5.81 3.94
CA THR A 55 -12.10 -4.83 4.19
C THR A 55 -12.57 -3.40 3.92
N ASP A 56 -13.24 -3.20 2.79
CA ASP A 56 -13.78 -1.89 2.39
C ASP A 56 -14.87 -1.41 3.38
N ALA A 57 -15.75 -2.31 3.81
CA ALA A 57 -16.72 -2.02 4.86
C ALA A 57 -16.04 -1.64 6.19
N ALA A 58 -15.01 -2.39 6.61
CA ALA A 58 -14.28 -2.12 7.85
C ALA A 58 -13.53 -0.77 7.82
N VAL A 59 -13.00 -0.38 6.65
CA VAL A 59 -12.35 0.93 6.47
C VAL A 59 -13.38 2.05 6.52
N ARG A 60 -14.55 1.90 5.88
CA ARG A 60 -15.61 2.93 5.90
C ARG A 60 -16.30 3.05 7.26
N SER A 61 -16.39 1.98 8.04
CA SER A 61 -17.01 2.00 9.37
C SER A 61 -16.09 2.56 10.46
N ALA A 62 -14.77 2.61 10.22
CA ALA A 62 -13.81 3.11 11.20
C ALA A 62 -13.96 4.63 11.37
N GLY A 63 -14.02 5.09 12.62
CA GLY A 63 -14.01 6.52 12.92
C GLY A 63 -12.70 7.20 12.50
N SER A 64 -12.72 8.52 12.31
CA SER A 64 -11.54 9.29 11.84
C SER A 64 -10.30 9.14 12.73
N GLY A 65 -10.46 8.89 14.03
CA GLY A 65 -9.37 8.62 14.97
C GLY A 65 -8.80 7.19 14.89
N GLU A 66 -9.58 6.24 14.40
CA GLU A 66 -9.24 4.79 14.42
C GLU A 66 -8.88 4.26 13.02
N VAL A 67 -9.33 4.92 11.95
CA VAL A 67 -9.14 4.47 10.57
C VAL A 67 -7.66 4.25 10.21
N THR A 68 -6.75 5.05 10.77
CA THR A 68 -5.31 4.88 10.53
C THR A 68 -4.76 3.62 11.20
N HIS A 69 -5.20 3.30 12.41
CA HIS A 69 -4.84 2.06 13.09
C HIS A 69 -5.44 0.87 12.34
N ARG A 70 -6.73 0.94 12.02
CA ARG A 70 -7.46 -0.12 11.34
C ARG A 70 -6.87 -0.44 9.96
N ARG A 71 -6.48 0.57 9.19
CA ARG A 71 -5.77 0.38 7.91
C ARG A 71 -4.42 -0.32 8.06
N ARG A 72 -3.66 -0.07 9.14
CA ARG A 72 -2.39 -0.77 9.38
C ARG A 72 -2.60 -2.26 9.67
N GLU A 73 -3.57 -2.59 10.51
CA GLU A 73 -3.92 -3.99 10.79
C GLU A 73 -4.33 -4.72 9.52
N LEU A 74 -5.27 -4.13 8.77
CA LEU A 74 -5.76 -4.68 7.52
C LEU A 74 -4.63 -4.83 6.48
N ALA A 75 -3.69 -3.89 6.40
CA ALA A 75 -2.56 -3.98 5.48
C ALA A 75 -1.65 -5.17 5.80
N ALA A 76 -1.33 -5.41 7.08
CA ALA A 76 -0.51 -6.55 7.50
C ALA A 76 -1.23 -7.88 7.23
N GLU A 77 -2.54 -7.91 7.50
CA GLU A 77 -3.43 -9.02 7.19
C GLU A 77 -3.44 -9.37 5.68
N TRP A 78 -3.52 -8.36 4.81
CA TRP A 78 -3.47 -8.56 3.36
C TRP A 78 -2.06 -8.93 2.87
N GLN A 79 -1.01 -8.33 3.43
CA GLN A 79 0.37 -8.73 3.15
C GLN A 79 0.57 -10.22 3.38
N ALA A 80 0.12 -10.75 4.52
CA ALA A 80 0.25 -12.17 4.82
C ALA A 80 -0.51 -13.04 3.80
N ARG A 81 -1.71 -12.61 3.36
CA ARG A 81 -2.49 -13.34 2.36
C ARG A 81 -1.81 -13.38 0.99
N PHE A 82 -1.24 -12.26 0.54
CA PHE A 82 -0.46 -12.22 -0.71
C PHE A 82 0.77 -13.14 -0.63
N LEU A 83 1.49 -13.07 0.49
CA LEU A 83 2.70 -13.86 0.70
C LEU A 83 2.38 -15.36 0.73
N ASN A 84 1.38 -15.76 1.52
CA ASN A 84 0.98 -17.17 1.63
C ASN A 84 0.61 -17.76 0.26
N LEU A 85 -0.19 -17.04 -0.55
CA LEU A 85 -0.54 -17.51 -1.89
C LEU A 85 0.72 -17.67 -2.77
N LEU A 86 1.61 -16.68 -2.75
CA LEU A 86 2.86 -16.75 -3.52
C LEU A 86 3.75 -17.93 -3.07
N GLU A 87 3.82 -18.19 -1.77
CA GLU A 87 4.61 -19.29 -1.20
C GLU A 87 4.03 -20.68 -1.50
N GLU A 88 2.71 -20.81 -1.56
CA GLU A 88 2.01 -22.06 -1.90
C GLU A 88 2.20 -22.44 -3.38
N LEU A 89 2.48 -21.47 -4.25
CA LEU A 89 2.68 -21.72 -5.68
C LEU A 89 4.05 -22.37 -5.98
N PRO A 90 4.11 -23.29 -6.96
CA PRO A 90 5.36 -23.77 -7.56
C PRO A 90 6.19 -22.62 -8.12
N LEU A 91 7.53 -22.73 -8.08
CA LEU A 91 8.45 -21.64 -8.45
C LEU A 91 8.12 -20.94 -9.80
N PRO A 92 7.84 -21.67 -10.90
CA PRO A 92 7.53 -21.02 -12.18
C PRO A 92 6.20 -20.26 -12.18
N GLU A 93 5.23 -20.71 -11.39
CA GLU A 93 3.92 -20.06 -11.27
C GLU A 93 3.98 -18.89 -10.30
N ARG A 94 4.78 -19.02 -9.23
CA ARG A 94 5.07 -17.97 -8.27
C ARG A 94 5.68 -16.73 -8.93
N GLU A 95 6.66 -16.91 -9.81
CA GLU A 95 7.29 -15.80 -10.54
C GLU A 95 6.25 -15.07 -11.41
N ARG A 96 5.46 -15.81 -12.19
CA ARG A 96 4.39 -15.23 -13.01
C ARG A 96 3.33 -14.51 -12.17
N ALA A 97 2.91 -15.11 -11.07
CA ALA A 97 1.96 -14.51 -10.15
C ALA A 97 2.52 -13.21 -9.53
N GLY A 98 3.80 -13.20 -9.16
CA GLY A 98 4.49 -12.00 -8.69
C GLY A 98 4.51 -10.88 -9.74
N GLU A 99 4.86 -11.19 -10.99
CA GLU A 99 4.84 -10.22 -12.08
C GLU A 99 3.42 -9.69 -12.38
N GLU A 100 2.42 -10.55 -12.32
CA GLU A 100 1.01 -10.15 -12.49
C GLU A 100 0.56 -9.21 -11.37
N LEU A 101 0.90 -9.52 -10.12
CA LEU A 101 0.61 -8.67 -8.98
C LEU A 101 1.29 -7.31 -9.13
N GLN A 102 2.57 -7.29 -9.50
CA GLN A 102 3.29 -6.05 -9.75
C GLN A 102 2.61 -5.20 -10.83
N ARG A 103 2.18 -5.79 -11.95
CA ARG A 103 1.44 -5.08 -13.00
C ARG A 103 0.09 -4.51 -12.52
N ILE A 104 -0.63 -5.24 -11.67
CA ILE A 104 -1.88 -4.73 -11.06
C ILE A 104 -1.58 -3.53 -10.16
N LEU A 105 -0.52 -3.59 -9.36
CA LEU A 105 -0.13 -2.49 -8.48
C LEU A 105 0.30 -1.26 -9.30
N ASP A 106 1.15 -1.44 -10.31
CA ASP A 106 1.63 -0.35 -11.16
C ASP A 106 0.49 0.35 -11.93
N SER A 107 -0.59 -0.37 -12.26
CA SER A 107 -1.75 0.22 -12.94
C SER A 107 -2.61 1.05 -11.99
N HIS A 108 -2.85 0.60 -10.77
CA HIS A 108 -3.82 1.23 -9.86
C HIS A 108 -3.21 2.22 -8.88
N LEU A 109 -1.92 2.09 -8.52
CA LEU A 109 -1.26 3.00 -7.57
C LEU A 109 -1.25 4.46 -8.01
N ARG A 110 -1.40 4.74 -9.31
CA ARG A 110 -1.52 6.09 -9.87
C ARG A 110 -2.88 6.74 -9.60
N ASP A 111 -3.91 5.94 -9.38
CA ASP A 111 -5.29 6.40 -9.23
C ASP A 111 -5.67 6.62 -7.76
N PHE A 112 -4.80 6.25 -6.81
CA PHE A 112 -5.10 6.38 -5.38
C PHE A 112 -4.89 7.82 -4.88
N PRO A 113 -5.90 8.44 -4.25
CA PRO A 113 -5.75 9.77 -3.67
C PRO A 113 -4.75 9.73 -2.50
N GLY A 114 -3.72 10.59 -2.57
CA GLY A 114 -2.63 10.58 -1.58
C GLY A 114 -1.60 9.46 -1.79
N SER A 115 -1.53 8.86 -2.99
CA SER A 115 -0.42 7.99 -3.40
C SER A 115 0.89 8.78 -3.34
N VAL A 116 1.59 8.68 -2.22
CA VAL A 116 2.94 9.20 -2.04
C VAL A 116 3.88 8.04 -2.39
N THR A 117 4.32 7.98 -3.64
CA THR A 117 5.28 6.99 -4.08
C THR A 117 6.66 7.35 -3.52
N ALA A 118 7.12 6.57 -2.56
CA ALA A 118 8.53 6.52 -2.21
C ALA A 118 9.18 5.41 -3.04
N GLY A 119 10.36 5.65 -3.63
CA GLY A 119 11.13 4.58 -4.27
C GLY A 119 11.48 3.47 -3.26
N GLN A 120 12.09 2.37 -3.72
CA GLN A 120 12.36 1.12 -2.95
C GLN A 120 13.09 1.28 -1.59
N ARG A 121 13.53 2.49 -1.23
CA ARG A 121 14.17 2.84 0.06
C ARG A 121 13.72 4.20 0.63
N GLY A 122 12.66 4.78 0.09
CA GLY A 122 12.15 6.08 0.52
C GLY A 122 11.02 5.94 1.53
N VAL A 123 10.85 6.95 2.37
CA VAL A 123 9.63 7.17 3.15
C VAL A 123 8.97 8.41 2.59
N ALA A 124 7.72 8.29 2.15
CA ALA A 124 6.94 9.42 1.67
C ALA A 124 5.70 9.56 2.57
N ALA A 125 5.64 10.66 3.33
CA ALA A 125 4.48 10.98 4.15
C ALA A 125 3.70 12.10 3.47
N GLY A 126 2.41 11.89 3.27
CA GLY A 126 1.49 12.90 2.72
C GLY A 126 1.06 13.96 3.74
N ARG A 127 1.70 14.01 4.91
CA ARG A 127 1.45 14.92 6.05
C ARG A 127 2.76 15.16 6.82
N ASP A 128 2.72 16.03 7.84
CA ASP A 128 3.87 16.36 8.68
C ASP A 128 4.53 15.13 9.31
N ILE A 129 5.85 14.98 9.10
CA ILE A 129 6.68 14.03 9.83
C ILE A 129 7.31 14.78 11.01
N SER A 130 6.76 14.59 12.21
CA SER A 130 7.42 15.07 13.43
C SER A 130 8.34 13.96 13.96
N ILE A 131 9.65 14.17 13.84
CA ILE A 131 10.66 13.34 14.48
C ILE A 131 11.06 14.08 15.76
N SER A 132 10.60 13.57 16.90
CA SER A 132 11.01 14.09 18.22
C SER A 132 11.98 13.11 18.87
N ALA A 133 13.05 13.62 19.47
CA ALA A 133 14.00 12.86 20.27
C ALA A 133 14.03 13.48 21.66
N GLU A 134 13.62 12.72 22.68
CA GLU A 134 13.67 13.18 24.07
C GLU A 134 15.02 12.81 24.71
N GLY A 135 15.56 13.70 25.55
CA GLY A 135 16.77 13.44 26.33
C GLY A 135 18.11 13.86 25.71
N GLY A 136 18.12 14.86 24.83
CA GLY A 136 19.38 15.45 24.33
C GLY A 136 20.13 14.58 23.31
N SER A 137 19.41 13.74 22.54
CA SER A 137 19.99 12.98 21.42
C SER A 137 19.53 13.54 20.07
N LEU A 138 20.45 13.55 19.09
CA LEU A 138 20.14 13.77 17.68
C LEU A 138 19.61 12.47 17.07
N ALA A 139 18.32 12.43 16.73
CA ALA A 139 17.77 11.40 15.85
C ALA A 139 18.04 11.81 14.40
N ALA A 140 19.18 11.41 13.84
CA ALA A 140 19.42 11.49 12.41
C ALA A 140 18.91 10.20 11.75
N ALA A 141 17.88 10.30 10.91
CA ALA A 141 17.63 9.26 9.93
C ALA A 141 18.72 9.38 8.85
N GLU A 142 19.51 8.34 8.65
CA GLU A 142 20.54 8.32 7.62
C GLU A 142 19.89 8.28 6.24
N VAL A 143 19.88 9.42 5.54
CA VAL A 143 19.30 9.52 4.20
C VAL A 143 20.34 9.08 3.18
N HIS A 144 20.19 7.85 2.69
CA HIS A 144 20.93 7.37 1.53
C HIS A 144 20.25 7.90 0.25
N GLY A 145 20.61 9.11 -0.19
CA GLY A 145 20.10 9.68 -1.43
C GLY A 145 20.05 11.21 -1.46
N ASN A 146 19.52 11.76 -2.56
CA ASN A 146 19.40 13.19 -2.76
C ASN A 146 18.11 13.71 -2.11
N VAL A 147 18.20 14.74 -1.26
CA VAL A 147 17.04 15.42 -0.67
C VAL A 147 16.58 16.51 -1.62
N ASN A 148 15.31 16.46 -2.04
CA ASN A 148 14.73 17.50 -2.89
C ASN A 148 13.62 18.23 -2.13
N PHE A 149 13.86 19.50 -1.81
CA PHE A 149 12.85 20.37 -1.21
C PHE A 149 12.10 21.06 -2.34
N ASN A 150 10.79 20.81 -2.45
CA ASN A 150 9.97 21.66 -3.29
C ASN A 150 9.88 23.02 -2.58
N PRO A 151 10.28 24.14 -3.22
CA PRO A 151 10.22 25.43 -2.56
C PRO A 151 8.77 25.76 -2.19
N PRO A 152 8.51 26.34 -1.00
CA PRO A 152 7.17 26.76 -0.62
C PRO A 152 6.61 27.75 -1.64
N PRO A 153 5.28 27.79 -1.84
CA PRO A 153 4.66 28.83 -2.67
C PRO A 153 5.08 30.21 -2.14
N PRO A 154 5.43 31.16 -3.00
CA PRO A 154 5.84 32.48 -2.56
C PRO A 154 4.72 33.12 -1.73
N ALA A 155 5.10 33.72 -0.61
CA ALA A 155 4.16 34.48 0.21
C ALA A 155 3.44 35.50 -0.67
N GLY A 156 2.10 35.53 -0.58
CA GLY A 156 1.30 36.55 -1.25
C GLY A 156 1.79 37.96 -0.86
N PRO A 157 1.64 38.95 -1.74
CA PRO A 157 2.25 40.26 -1.56
C PRO A 157 1.85 40.88 -0.23
N ASN A 158 2.86 41.25 0.57
CA ASN A 158 2.69 42.01 1.80
C ASN A 158 1.93 43.32 1.48
N ARG A 159 0.73 43.47 2.05
CA ARG A 159 0.08 44.78 2.21
C ARG A 159 0.53 45.33 3.55
N GLY A 160 1.34 46.38 3.53
CA GLY A 160 1.74 47.17 4.71
C GLY A 160 3.06 47.87 4.49
#